data_AF-A0A1K1REH2-F1
#
_entry.id   AF-A0A1K1REH2-F1
#
_cell.length_a   1.000
_cell.length_b   1.000
_cell.length_c   1.000
_cell.angle_alpha   90.00
_cell.angle_beta   90.00
_cell.angle_gamma   90.00
#
_symmetry.space_group_name_H-M   'P 1'
#
loop_
_entity.id
_entity.type
_entity.pdbx_description
1 polymer ?
#
loop_
_entity_poly.entity_id
_entity_poly.type
_entity_poly.pdbx_seq_one_letter_code
_entity_poly.pdbx_strand_id
1 'polypeptide(L)' 'MKNVKLRMAWIVPQIFLAIMNLFLLGFIVMNWSYLGNTKPLYITLCSLLYLVIVLGVYKIIDWIKKGKI' A
#
# COMPACT_ATOMS: atom_id res chain seq x y z
N MET A 1 4.00 -26.24 3.57
CA MET A 1 3.76 -25.74 4.95
C MET A 1 4.79 -24.72 5.46
N LYS A 2 6.11 -24.93 5.31
CA LYS A 2 7.17 -24.06 5.91
C LYS A 2 7.12 -22.57 5.49
N ASN A 3 6.57 -22.25 4.31
CA ASN A 3 6.51 -20.88 3.77
C ASN A 3 5.16 -20.18 3.94
N VAL A 4 4.11 -20.87 4.41
CA VAL A 4 2.76 -20.29 4.53
C VAL A 4 2.71 -19.25 5.65
N LYS A 5 3.35 -19.53 6.79
CA LYS A 5 3.49 -18.56 7.90
C LYS A 5 4.23 -17.29 7.47
N LEU A 6 5.29 -17.45 6.68
CA LEU A 6 6.05 -16.31 6.15
C LEU A 6 5.19 -15.46 5.20
N ARG A 7 4.36 -16.10 4.36
CA ARG A 7 3.44 -15.42 3.44
C ARG A 7 2.32 -14.69 4.16
N MET A 8 1.77 -15.27 5.22
CA MET A 8 0.83 -14.57 6.11
C MET A 8 1.48 -13.37 6.79
N ALA A 9 2.74 -13.49 7.22
CA ALA A 9 3.50 -12.37 7.77
C ALA A 9 3.71 -11.22 6.77
N TRP A 10 3.66 -11.49 5.45
CA TRP A 10 3.69 -10.46 4.41
C TRP A 10 2.34 -9.76 4.17
N ILE A 11 1.21 -10.32 4.62
CA ILE A 11 -0.11 -9.69 4.47
C ILE A 11 -0.25 -8.51 5.45
N VAL A 12 0.24 -8.67 6.68
CA VAL A 12 0.19 -7.64 7.73
C VAL A 12 0.80 -6.30 7.28
N PRO A 13 2.06 -6.24 6.78
CA PRO A 13 2.63 -4.99 6.30
C PRO A 13 1.88 -4.44 5.09
N GLN A 14 1.27 -5.26 4.23
CA GLN A 14 0.45 -4.76 3.11
C GLN A 14 -0.82 -4.06 3.60
N ILE A 15 -1.49 -4.60 4.61
CA ILE A 15 -2.65 -3.95 5.25
C ILE A 15 -2.20 -2.63 5.87
N PHE A 16 -1.07 -2.61 6.57
CA PHE A 16 -0.52 -1.39 7.15
C PHE A 16 -0.23 -0.32 6.10
N LEU A 17 0.42 -0.69 4.98
CA LEU A 17 0.69 0.23 3.88
C LEU A 17 -0.61 0.78 3.27
N ALA A 18 -1.64 -0.05 3.12
CA ALA A 18 -2.95 0.38 2.63
C ALA A 18 -3.60 1.42 3.57
N ILE A 19 -3.60 1.15 4.88
CA ILE A 19 -4.10 2.10 5.89
C ILE A 19 -3.29 3.41 5.85
N MET A 20 -1.96 3.33 5.79
CA MET A 20 -1.09 4.50 5.69
C MET A 20 -1.38 5.33 4.44
N ASN A 21 -1.64 4.69 3.31
CA ASN A 21 -2.00 5.39 2.07
C ASN A 21 -3.36 6.11 2.17
N LEU A 22 -4.33 5.53 2.87
CA LEU A 22 -5.61 6.18 3.15
C LEU A 22 -5.43 7.41 4.04
N PHE A 23 -4.59 7.34 5.08
CA PHE A 23 -4.27 8.50 5.92
C PHE A 23 -3.54 9.59 5.13
N LEU A 24 -2.60 9.21 4.25
CA LEU A 24 -1.90 10.15 3.39
C LEU A 24 -2.86 10.86 2.42
N LEU A 25 -3.79 10.11 1.80
CA LEU A 25 -4.85 10.69 0.98
C LEU A 25 -5.72 11.67 1.78
N GLY A 26 -6.16 11.26 2.98
CA GLY A 26 -6.93 12.12 3.88
C GLY A 26 -6.18 13.40 4.23
N PHE A 27 -4.89 13.29 4.55
CA PHE A 27 -4.02 14.45 4.81
C PHE A 27 -3.93 15.39 3.61
N ILE A 28 -3.72 14.85 2.40
CA ILE A 28 -3.64 15.64 1.16
C ILE A 28 -4.94 16.39 0.90
N VAL A 29 -6.09 15.72 1.06
CA VAL A 29 -7.40 16.32 0.83
C VAL A 29 -7.70 17.40 1.87
N MET A 30 -7.45 17.13 3.16
CA MET A 30 -7.68 18.09 4.24
C MET A 30 -6.79 19.33 4.13
N ASN A 31 -5.56 19.18 3.62
CA ASN A 31 -4.58 20.26 3.54
C ASN A 31 -4.36 20.78 2.11
N TRP A 32 -5.28 20.48 1.18
CA TRP A 32 -5.10 20.75 -0.25
C TRP A 32 -4.71 22.19 -0.54
N SER A 33 -5.38 23.16 0.07
CA SER A 33 -5.11 24.58 -0.12
C SER A 33 -3.75 25.01 0.45
N TYR A 34 -3.28 24.37 1.53
CA TYR A 34 -2.04 24.73 2.24
C TYR A 34 -0.78 24.10 1.63
N LEU A 35 -0.94 23.03 0.85
CA LEU A 35 0.18 22.30 0.23
C LEU A 35 0.94 23.09 -0.85
N GLY A 36 0.44 24.24 -1.32
CA GLY A 36 1.21 25.13 -2.22
C GLY A 36 1.92 24.41 -3.38
N ASN A 37 3.23 24.60 -3.49
CA ASN A 37 4.08 23.96 -4.50
C ASN A 37 4.55 22.54 -4.12
N THR A 38 4.28 22.07 -2.91
CA THR A 38 4.64 20.71 -2.48
C THR A 38 3.58 19.67 -2.84
N LYS A 39 2.39 20.08 -3.32
CA LYS A 39 1.33 19.16 -3.81
C LYS A 39 1.85 18.04 -4.71
N PRO A 40 2.68 18.30 -5.75
CA PRO A 40 3.14 17.25 -6.64
C PRO A 40 3.97 16.19 -5.91
N LEU A 41 4.75 16.58 -4.89
CA LEU A 41 5.54 15.66 -4.09
C LEU A 41 4.64 14.71 -3.29
N TYR A 42 3.61 15.22 -2.61
CA TYR A 42 2.69 14.39 -1.84
C TYR A 42 1.85 13.46 -2.74
N ILE A 43 1.41 13.95 -3.89
CA ILE A 43 0.70 13.13 -4.90
C ILE A 43 1.63 12.03 -5.43
N THR A 44 2.89 12.35 -5.70
CA THR A 44 3.89 11.38 -6.15
C THR A 44 4.15 10.31 -5.08
N LEU A 45 4.35 10.71 -3.83
CA LEU A 45 4.50 9.78 -2.70
C LEU A 45 3.29 8.86 -2.55
N CYS A 46 2.07 9.41 -2.63
CA CYS A 46 0.84 8.63 -2.57
C CYS A 46 0.73 7.65 -3.75
N SER A 47 1.11 8.09 -4.96
CA SER A 47 1.10 7.24 -6.16
C SER A 47 2.12 6.10 -6.05
N LEU A 48 3.34 6.38 -5.58
CA LEU A 48 4.37 5.36 -5.36
C LEU A 48 3.94 4.35 -4.29
N LEU A 49 3.38 4.83 -3.18
CA LEU A 49 2.87 3.97 -2.11
C LEU A 49 1.73 3.07 -2.62
N TYR A 50 0.82 3.63 -3.41
CA TYR A 50 -0.24 2.88 -4.07
C TYR A 50 0.30 1.78 -4.99
N LEU A 51 1.33 2.07 -5.79
CA LEU A 51 1.97 1.06 -6.64
C LEU A 51 2.56 -0.09 -5.83
N VAL A 52 3.23 0.20 -4.71
CA VAL A 52 3.78 -0.83 -3.80
C VAL A 52 2.65 -1.72 -3.26
N ILE A 53 1.52 -1.13 -2.87
CA ILE A 53 0.35 -1.88 -2.40
C ILE A 53 -0.20 -2.79 -3.50
N VAL A 54 -0.39 -2.27 -4.72
CA VAL A 54 -0.91 -3.04 -5.85
C VAL A 54 -0.01 -4.23 -6.19
N LEU A 55 1.31 -4.03 -6.23
CA LEU A 55 2.27 -5.11 -6.46
C LEU A 55 2.25 -6.15 -5.33
N GLY A 56 2.10 -5.69 -4.09
CA GLY A 56 1.95 -6.54 -2.92
C GLY A 56 0.70 -7.43 -3.00
N VAL A 57 -0.45 -6.82 -3.30
CA VAL A 57 -1.73 -7.51 -3.47
C VAL A 57 -1.66 -8.50 -4.64
N TYR A 58 -1.06 -8.12 -5.77
CA TYR A 58 -0.89 -9.02 -6.92
C TYR A 58 -0.11 -10.29 -6.54
N LYS A 59 0.95 -10.15 -5.74
CA LYS A 59 1.74 -11.28 -5.24
C LYS A 59 0.96 -12.16 -4.27
N ILE A 60 0.12 -11.57 -3.42
CA ILE A 60 -0.78 -12.32 -2.52
C ILE A 60 -1.81 -13.10 -3.33
N ILE A 61 -2.44 -12.48 -4.34
CA ILE A 61 -3.40 -13.15 -5.22
C ILE A 61 -2.72 -14.32 -5.95
N ASP A 62 -1.50 -14.15 -6.46
CA ASP A 62 -0.73 -15.23 -7.09
C ASP A 62 -0.50 -16.40 -6.12
N TRP A 63 -0.22 -16.11 -4.85
CA TRP A 63 -0.06 -17.15 -3.82
C TRP A 63 -1.35 -17.91 -3.55
N ILE A 64 -2.50 -17.22 -3.52
CA ILE A 64 -3.83 -17.83 -3.36
C ILE A 64 -4.14 -18.72 -4.57
N LYS A 65 -3.97 -18.20 -5.79
CA LYS A 65 -4.25 -18.93 -7.04
C LYS A 65 -3.42 -20.21 -7.18
N LYS A 66 -2.18 -20.20 -6.68
CA LYS A 66 -1.28 -21.36 -6.72
C LYS A 66 -1.47 -22.34 -5.54
N GLY A 67 -2.44 -22.13 -4.66
CA GLY A 67 -2.66 -22.96 -3.45
C GLY A 67 -1.45 -22.97 -2.50
N LYS A 68 -0.66 -21.89 -2.52
CA LYS A 68 0.54 -21.74 -1.69
C LYS A 68 0.30 -20.92 -0.42
N ILE A 69 -0.96 -20.57 -0.18
CA ILE A 69 -1.53 -20.10 1.09
C ILE A 69 -2.48 -21.19 1.56
#